data_AF-A0A6I2FAV3-F1
#
_entry.id   AF-A0A6I2FAV3-F1
#
_cell.length_a   1.000
_cell.length_b   1.000
_cell.length_c   1.000
_cell.angle_alpha   90.00
_cell.angle_beta   90.00
_cell.angle_gamma   90.00
#
_symmetry.space_group_name_H-M   'P 1'
#
loop_
_entity.id
_entity.type
_entity.pdbx_description
1 polymer ?
#
loop_
_entity_poly.entity_id
_entity_poly.type
_entity_poly.pdbx_seq_one_letter_code
_entity_poly.pdbx_strand_id
1 'polypeptide(L)'
;MRERLISVDAAAMQAICTAIEAQVAAIERELDLLERRGAALRDEWNGEAARAFDEAHRRWDRSARELHAIATAISSTARRGLRRQVAQDDAAANVWRR
;
A
#
# COMPACT_ATOMS: atom_id res chain seq x y z
N MET A 1 -38.01 6.25 -6.20
CA MET A 1 -36.86 6.40 -5.29
C MET A 1 -36.16 5.05 -5.23
N ARG A 2 -35.05 4.85 -5.97
CA ARG A 2 -34.27 3.60 -5.89
C ARG A 2 -32.99 3.92 -5.12
N GLU A 3 -32.79 3.23 -4.01
CA GLU A 3 -31.56 3.28 -3.22
C GLU A 3 -30.37 2.91 -4.11
N ARG A 4 -29.34 3.77 -4.10
CA ARG A 4 -28.04 3.49 -4.72
C ARG A 4 -27.40 2.31 -3.98
N LEU A 5 -27.51 1.11 -4.54
CA LEU A 5 -26.76 -0.05 -4.09
C LEU A 5 -25.28 0.15 -4.45
N ILE A 6 -24.45 0.28 -3.41
CA ILE A 6 -22.98 0.32 -3.43
C ILE A 6 -22.40 1.65 -3.94
N SER A 7 -22.30 2.63 -3.03
CA SER A 7 -21.39 3.75 -3.18
C SER A 7 -20.00 3.31 -2.76
N VAL A 8 -19.11 3.02 -3.71
CA VAL A 8 -17.69 2.88 -3.38
C VAL A 8 -17.16 4.27 -3.09
N ASP A 9 -16.80 4.54 -1.84
CA ASP A 9 -16.17 5.80 -1.46
C ASP A 9 -14.74 5.83 -2.02
N ALA A 10 -14.62 6.30 -3.25
CA ALA A 10 -13.36 6.40 -3.96
C ALA A 10 -12.36 7.33 -3.24
N ALA A 11 -12.85 8.32 -2.50
CA ALA A 11 -12.01 9.20 -1.70
C ALA A 11 -11.42 8.42 -0.51
N ALA A 12 -12.23 7.64 0.20
CA ALA A 12 -11.74 6.77 1.28
C ALA A 12 -10.72 5.74 0.78
N MET A 13 -10.97 5.14 -0.39
CA MET A 13 -10.05 4.16 -0.98
C MET A 13 -8.70 4.79 -1.37
N GLN A 14 -8.75 5.98 -1.99
CA GLN A 14 -7.53 6.72 -2.34
C GLN A 14 -6.76 7.15 -1.07
N ALA A 15 -7.47 7.56 -0.01
CA ALA A 15 -6.87 7.90 1.27
C ALA A 15 -6.16 6.71 1.93
N ILE A 16 -6.77 5.51 1.89
CA ILE A 16 -6.14 4.28 2.38
C ILE A 16 -4.87 3.96 1.59
N CYS A 17 -4.90 4.10 0.27
CA CYS A 17 -3.71 3.84 -0.57
C CYS A 17 -2.57 4.79 -0.22
N THR A 18 -2.85 6.09 -0.12
CA THR A 18 -1.87 7.10 0.32
C THR A 18 -1.36 6.82 1.74
N ALA A 19 -2.23 6.37 2.66
CA ALA A 19 -1.82 6.02 4.01
C ALA A 19 -0.90 4.78 4.03
N ILE A 20 -1.17 3.77 3.21
CA ILE A 20 -0.31 2.59 3.08
C ILE A 20 1.06 2.99 2.52
N GLU A 21 1.10 3.78 1.44
CA GLU A 21 2.36 4.28 0.87
C GLU A 21 3.16 5.09 1.90
N ALA A 22 2.50 5.95 2.66
CA ALA A 22 3.14 6.72 3.72
C ALA A 22 3.70 5.84 4.84
N GLN A 23 2.98 4.78 5.24
CA GLN A 23 3.46 3.84 6.25
C GLN A 23 4.61 2.99 5.76
N VAL A 24 4.58 2.53 4.50
CA VAL A 24 5.72 1.84 3.88
C VAL A 24 6.96 2.73 3.94
N ALA A 25 6.86 3.98 3.51
CA ALA A 25 7.98 4.93 3.52
C ALA A 25 8.45 5.31 4.94
N ALA A 26 7.57 5.27 5.95
CA ALA A 26 7.94 5.50 7.34
C ALA A 26 8.77 4.32 7.87
N ILE A 27 8.35 3.09 7.56
CA ILE A 27 9.04 1.89 8.02
C ILE A 27 10.40 1.73 7.32
N GLU A 28 10.50 2.04 6.02
CA GLU A 28 11.80 2.10 5.32
C GLU A 28 12.80 3.01 6.04
N ARG A 29 12.35 4.18 6.49
CA ARG A 29 13.19 5.11 7.27
C ARG A 29 13.61 4.55 8.63
N GLU A 30 12.73 3.83 9.31
CA GLU A 30 13.07 3.18 10.59
C GLU A 30 14.09 2.05 10.40
N LEU A 31 14.05 1.35 9.27
CA LEU A 31 15.01 0.30 8.95
C LEU A 31 16.36 0.87 8.53
N ASP A 32 16.39 1.92 7.72
CA ASP A 32 17.63 2.65 7.44
C ASP A 32 18.29 3.13 8.73
N LEU A 33 17.48 3.60 9.69
CA LEU A 33 17.96 3.99 11.01
C LEU A 33 18.50 2.79 11.80
N LEU A 34 17.79 1.66 11.77
CA LEU A 34 18.19 0.43 12.43
C LEU A 34 19.49 -0.12 11.83
N GLU A 35 19.64 -0.11 10.51
CA GLU A 35 20.88 -0.48 9.82
C GLU A 35 22.03 0.43 10.20
N ARG A 36 21.84 1.75 10.24
CA ARG A 36 22.90 2.68 10.65
C ARG A 36 23.34 2.43 12.09
N ARG A 37 22.39 2.17 12.99
CA ARG A 37 22.66 1.83 14.38
C ARG A 37 23.35 0.47 14.51
N GLY A 38 22.89 -0.53 13.76
CA GLY A 38 23.48 -1.86 13.71
C GLY A 38 24.88 -1.86 13.11
N ALA A 39 25.13 -1.06 12.08
CA ALA A 39 26.44 -0.88 11.47
C ALA A 39 27.48 -0.32 12.45
N ALA A 40 27.08 0.62 13.31
CA ALA A 40 27.95 1.15 14.37
C ALA A 40 28.30 0.09 15.44
N LEU A 41 27.44 -0.93 15.60
CA LEU A 41 27.63 -2.03 16.56
C LEU A 41 28.18 -3.30 15.89
N ARG A 42 28.40 -3.27 14.57
CA ARG A 42 28.77 -4.45 13.77
C ARG A 42 30.15 -4.97 14.13
N ASP A 43 31.04 -4.10 14.60
CA ASP A 43 32.36 -4.48 15.12
C ASP A 43 32.26 -5.26 16.45
N GLU A 44 31.15 -5.15 17.16
CA GLU A 44 30.86 -5.88 18.41
C GLU A 44 30.00 -7.13 18.19
N TRP A 45 29.41 -7.28 17.00
CA TRP A 45 28.56 -8.43 16.68
C TRP A 45 29.41 -9.64 16.34
N ASN A 46 29.15 -10.75 17.03
CA ASN A 46 29.66 -12.05 16.60
C ASN A 46 29.03 -12.44 15.24
N GLY A 47 29.68 -13.36 14.51
CA GLY A 47 29.24 -13.74 13.17
C GLY A 47 27.82 -14.34 13.08
N GLU A 48 27.23 -14.74 14.20
CA GLU A 48 25.84 -15.23 14.27
C GLU A 48 24.82 -14.09 14.35
N ALA A 49 25.08 -13.06 15.16
CA ALA A 49 24.25 -11.87 15.24
C ALA A 49 24.17 -11.12 13.90
N ALA A 50 25.30 -11.00 13.20
CA ALA A 50 25.34 -10.40 11.87
C ALA A 50 24.46 -11.18 10.86
N ARG A 51 24.51 -12.53 10.89
CA ARG A 51 23.68 -13.36 10.02
C ARG A 51 22.19 -13.24 10.34
N ALA A 52 21.83 -13.25 11.62
CA ALA A 52 20.45 -13.09 12.06
C ALA A 52 19.87 -11.74 11.63
N PHE A 53 20.67 -10.67 11.71
CA PHE A 53 20.30 -9.35 11.21
C PHE A 53 20.09 -9.37 9.69
N ASP A 54 21.04 -9.89 8.93
CA ASP A 54 20.96 -9.95 7.46
C ASP A 54 19.77 -10.81 6.98
N GLU A 55 19.39 -11.85 7.72
CA GLU A 55 18.23 -12.68 7.44
C GLU A 55 16.91 -11.93 7.73
N ALA A 56 16.82 -11.30 8.90
CA ALA A 56 15.67 -10.46 9.25
C ALA A 56 15.50 -9.33 8.23
N HIS A 57 16.60 -8.69 7.82
CA HIS A 57 16.55 -7.62 6.86
C HIS A 57 16.09 -8.10 5.47
N ARG A 58 16.58 -9.25 4.99
CA ARG A 58 16.10 -9.85 3.73
C ARG A 58 14.63 -10.26 3.77
N ARG A 59 14.16 -10.79 4.89
CA ARG A 59 12.74 -11.17 5.08
C ARG A 59 11.85 -9.93 5.09
N TRP A 60 12.33 -8.86 5.71
CA TRP A 60 11.67 -7.58 5.68
C TRP A 60 11.52 -7.05 4.26
N ASP A 61 12.63 -6.96 3.52
CA ASP A 61 12.70 -6.40 2.17
C ASP A 61 11.68 -7.05 1.22
N ARG A 62 11.48 -8.37 1.39
CA ARG A 62 10.46 -9.14 0.69
C ARG A 62 9.04 -8.71 1.07
N SER A 63 8.76 -8.59 2.37
CA SER A 63 7.46 -8.21 2.90
C SER A 63 7.06 -6.79 2.48
N ALA A 64 8.01 -5.86 2.44
CA ALA A 64 7.80 -4.49 1.97
C ALA A 64 7.41 -4.46 0.48
N ARG A 65 8.11 -5.22 -0.37
CA ARG A 65 7.77 -5.34 -1.79
C ARG A 65 6.39 -5.95 -2.01
N GLU A 66 6.03 -6.99 -1.26
CA GLU A 66 4.69 -7.58 -1.30
C GLU A 66 3.61 -6.58 -0.88
N LEU A 67 3.82 -5.83 0.20
CA LEU A 67 2.90 -4.80 0.65
C LEU A 67 2.71 -3.70 -0.40
N HIS A 68 3.81 -3.26 -1.03
CA HIS A 68 3.74 -2.28 -2.13
C HIS A 68 2.97 -2.81 -3.35
N ALA A 69 3.17 -4.09 -3.70
CA ALA A 69 2.42 -4.75 -4.76
C ALA A 69 0.92 -4.83 -4.44
N ILE A 70 0.56 -5.17 -3.19
CA ILE A 70 -0.83 -5.19 -2.72
C ILE A 70 -1.43 -3.79 -2.78
N ALA A 71 -0.74 -2.76 -2.29
CA ALA A 71 -1.20 -1.37 -2.32
C ALA A 71 -1.46 -0.89 -3.76
N THR A 72 -0.55 -1.22 -4.69
CA THR A 72 -0.69 -0.92 -6.11
C THR A 72 -1.90 -1.66 -6.71
N ALA A 73 -2.09 -2.94 -6.36
CA ALA A 73 -3.22 -3.74 -6.82
C ALA A 73 -4.57 -3.17 -6.32
N ILE A 74 -4.65 -2.79 -5.05
CA ILE A 74 -5.82 -2.12 -4.45
C ILE A 74 -6.10 -0.80 -5.18
N SER A 75 -5.09 0.06 -5.33
CA SER A 75 -5.20 1.33 -6.06
C SER A 75 -5.73 1.15 -7.49
N SER A 76 -5.19 0.16 -8.21
CA SER A 76 -5.62 -0.15 -9.58
C SER A 76 -7.08 -0.63 -9.62
N THR A 77 -7.49 -1.43 -8.64
CA THR A 77 -8.85 -1.96 -8.53
C THR A 77 -9.83 -0.86 -8.19
N ALA A 78 -9.47 0.03 -7.25
CA ALA A 78 -10.24 1.21 -6.87
C ALA A 78 -10.51 2.11 -8.08
N ARG A 79 -9.46 2.46 -8.85
CA ARG A 79 -9.59 3.29 -10.06
C ARG A 79 -10.45 2.63 -11.13
N ARG A 80 -10.35 1.30 -11.30
CA ARG A 80 -11.23 0.55 -12.21
C ARG A 80 -12.68 0.58 -11.75
N GLY A 81 -12.93 0.40 -10.45
CA GLY A 81 -14.26 0.47 -9.85
C GLY A 81 -14.92 1.83 -10.07
N LEU A 82 -14.20 2.92 -9.78
CA LEU A 82 -14.69 4.28 -9.98
C LEU A 82 -15.07 4.55 -11.45
N ARG A 83 -14.21 4.16 -12.42
CA ARG A 83 -14.53 4.34 -13.84
C ARG A 83 -15.79 3.60 -14.28
N ARG A 84 -16.00 2.38 -13.77
CA ARG A 84 -17.23 1.62 -14.07
C ARG A 84 -18.46 2.31 -13.47
N GLN A 85 -18.34 2.84 -12.25
CA GLN A 85 -19.45 3.53 -11.59
C GLN A 85 -19.85 4.80 -12.37
N VAL A 86 -18.88 5.63 -12.76
CA VAL A 86 -19.15 6.83 -13.59
C VAL A 86 -19.83 6.45 -14.91
N ALA A 87 -19.33 5.42 -15.60
CA ALA A 87 -19.94 4.96 -16.84
C ALA A 87 -21.38 4.44 -16.65
N GLN A 88 -21.67 3.79 -15.52
CA GLN A 88 -23.03 3.35 -15.17
C GLN A 88 -23.95 4.54 -14.86
N ASP A 89 -23.46 5.55 -14.14
CA ASP A 89 -24.20 6.76 -13.83
C ASP A 89 -24.53 7.55 -15.11
N ASP A 90 -23.57 7.70 -16.02
CA ASP A 90 -23.78 8.35 -17.33
C ASP A 90 -24.79 7.59 -18.19
N ALA A 91 -24.67 6.25 -18.25
CA ALA A 91 -25.62 5.42 -18.98
C ALA A 91 -27.04 5.55 -18.41
N ALA A 92 -27.18 5.52 -17.09
CA ALA A 92 -28.47 5.71 -16.42
C ALA A 92 -29.04 7.10 -16.70
N ALA A 93 -28.24 8.17 -16.59
CA ALA A 93 -28.66 9.54 -16.87
C ALA A 93 -29.16 9.72 -18.31
N ASN A 94 -28.51 9.07 -19.29
CA ASN A 94 -28.91 9.11 -20.69
C ASN A 94 -30.22 8.35 -20.97
N VAL A 95 -30.54 7.31 -20.20
CA VAL A 95 -31.81 6.56 -20.33
C VAL A 95 -33.00 7.42 -19.90
N TRP A 96 -32.85 8.27 -18.87
CA TRP A 96 -33.92 9.13 -18.38
C TRP A 96 -34.08 10.45 -19.16
N ARG A 97 -33.14 10.77 -20.06
CA ARG A 97 -33.18 11.97 -20.90
C ARG A 97 -33.90 11.75 -22.23
N ARG A 98 -34.42 10.54 -22.46
CA ARG A 98 -35.16 10.11 -23.65
C ARG A 98 -36.61 9.81 -23.28
#